data_AF-A0A937T5C1-F1
#
_entry.id   AF-A0A937T5C1-F1
#
_cell.length_a   1.000
_cell.length_b   1.000
_cell.length_c   1.000
_cell.angle_alpha   90.00
_cell.angle_beta   90.00
_cell.angle_gamma   90.00
#
_symmetry.space_group_name_H-M   'P 1'
#
loop_
_entity.id
_entity.type
_entity.pdbx_description
1 polymer ?
#
loop_
_entity_poly.entity_id
_entity_poly.type
_entity_poly.pdbx_seq_one_letter_code
_entity_poly.pdbx_strand_id
1 'polypeptide(L)' 'MSTVVELTEQELTELKTLTNEADAALAVRSAMTEYLRFARRMRLKELSGQVKMEENWQSLEEAEMREQDGSSGDSAG' A
#
# COMPACT_ATOMS: atom_id res chain seq x y z
N MET A 1 -5.16 -6.95 24.48
CA MET A 1 -6.33 -6.12 24.79
C MET A 1 -7.55 -6.83 24.25
N SER A 2 -8.64 -6.91 25.02
CA SER A 2 -9.90 -7.54 24.60
C SER A 2 -11.04 -6.53 24.70
N THR A 3 -11.97 -6.61 23.77
CA THR A 3 -13.16 -5.75 23.71
C THR A 3 -14.36 -6.65 23.47
N VAL A 4 -15.49 -6.33 24.10
CA VAL A 4 -16.77 -7.03 23.88
C VAL A 4 -17.59 -6.23 22.87
N VAL A 5 -18.11 -6.91 21.86
CA VAL A 5 -18.99 -6.36 20.83
C VAL A 5 -20.21 -7.26 20.74
N GLU A 6 -21.40 -6.67 20.74
CA GLU A 6 -22.64 -7.41 20.52
C GLU A 6 -22.91 -7.54 19.02
N LEU A 7 -23.17 -8.77 18.58
CA LEU A 7 -23.52 -9.11 17.21
C LEU A 7 -24.74 -10.01 17.27
N THR A 8 -25.66 -9.80 16.34
CA THR A 8 -26.78 -10.71 16.13
C THR A 8 -26.28 -12.06 15.62
N GLU A 9 -27.08 -13.11 15.83
CA GLU A 9 -26.76 -14.44 15.32
C GLU A 9 -26.67 -14.47 13.79
N GLN A 10 -27.46 -13.64 13.12
CA GLN A 10 -27.42 -13.46 11.67
C GLN A 10 -26.08 -12.86 11.21
N GLU A 11 -25.65 -11.74 11.81
CA GLU A 11 -24.38 -11.11 11.48
C GLU A 11 -23.20 -12.06 11.73
N LEU A 12 -23.24 -12.83 12.83
CA LEU A 12 -22.20 -13.79 13.15
C LEU A 12 -22.16 -14.94 12.13
N THR A 13 -23.32 -15.45 11.73
CA THR A 13 -23.44 -16.52 10.74
C THR A 13 -22.93 -16.08 9.37
N GLU A 14 -23.28 -14.87 8.97
CA GLU A 14 -22.81 -14.27 7.72
C GLU A 14 -21.29 -14.06 7.75
N LEU A 15 -20.74 -13.50 8.84
CA LEU A 15 -19.30 -13.35 9.03
C LEU A 15 -18.56 -14.68 8.92
N LYS A 16 -19.03 -15.73 9.60
CA LYS A 16 -18.44 -17.06 9.55
C LYS A 16 -18.48 -17.65 8.14
N THR A 17 -19.58 -17.45 7.42
CA THR A 17 -19.75 -17.94 6.05
C THR A 17 -18.80 -17.22 5.09
N LEU A 18 -18.75 -15.88 5.15
CA LEU A 18 -17.92 -15.06 4.27
C LEU A 18 -16.41 -15.23 4.53
N THR A 19 -16.04 -15.46 5.78
CA THR A 19 -14.63 -15.66 6.18
C THR A 19 -14.20 -17.13 6.15
N ASN A 20 -15.16 -18.06 5.98
CA ASN A 20 -14.96 -19.51 6.08
C ASN A 20 -14.33 -19.93 7.43
N GLU A 21 -14.68 -19.22 8.50
CA GLU A 21 -14.19 -19.47 9.86
C GLU A 21 -15.32 -20.01 10.74
N ALA A 22 -15.08 -21.10 11.47
CA ALA A 22 -16.08 -21.66 12.39
C ALA A 22 -16.13 -20.91 13.73
N ASP A 23 -14.99 -20.34 14.14
CA ASP A 23 -14.87 -19.57 15.38
C ASP A 23 -15.28 -18.10 15.16
N ALA A 24 -16.07 -17.59 16.11
CA ALA A 24 -16.60 -16.23 16.05
C ALA A 24 -15.50 -15.16 16.10
N ALA A 25 -14.51 -15.34 16.99
CA ALA A 25 -13.46 -14.35 17.16
C ALA A 25 -12.47 -14.36 15.98
N LEU A 26 -12.21 -15.53 15.39
CA LEU A 26 -11.44 -15.65 14.15
C LEU A 26 -12.16 -15.02 12.96
N ALA A 27 -13.47 -15.28 12.80
CA ALA A 27 -14.27 -14.66 11.75
C ALA A 27 -14.22 -13.12 11.83
N VAL A 28 -14.45 -12.57 13.03
CA VAL A 28 -14.39 -11.11 13.26
C VAL A 28 -12.99 -10.56 12.97
N ARG A 29 -11.93 -11.25 13.43
CA ARG A 29 -10.53 -10.82 13.21
C ARG A 29 -10.16 -10.84 11.72
N SER A 30 -10.58 -11.87 11.01
CA SER A 30 -10.36 -12.02 9.57
C SER A 30 -11.05 -10.90 8.80
N ALA A 31 -12.34 -10.68 9.06
CA ALA A 31 -13.12 -9.61 8.45
C ALA A 31 -12.55 -8.21 8.73
N MET A 32 -12.16 -7.92 9.98
CA MET A 32 -11.51 -6.65 10.33
C MET A 32 -10.19 -6.44 9.57
N THR A 33 -9.39 -7.49 9.43
CA THR A 33 -8.09 -7.40 8.74
C THR A 33 -8.30 -7.03 7.27
N GLU A 34 -9.25 -7.69 6.60
CA GLU A 34 -9.57 -7.40 5.20
C GLU A 34 -10.20 -6.01 5.02
N TYR A 35 -11.08 -5.59 5.94
CA TYR A 35 -11.62 -4.24 5.93
C TYR A 35 -10.51 -3.18 6.05
N LEU A 36 -9.56 -3.36 6.98
CA LEU A 36 -8.43 -2.43 7.13
C LEU A 36 -7.55 -2.38 5.89
N ARG A 37 -7.29 -3.52 5.23
CA ARG A 37 -6.56 -3.55 3.96
C ARG A 37 -7.32 -2.79 2.87
N PHE A 38 -8.63 -3.01 2.75
CA PHE A 38 -9.47 -2.30 1.82
C PHE A 38 -9.47 -0.78 2.07
N ALA A 39 -9.73 -0.36 3.31
CA ALA A 39 -9.76 1.04 3.70
C ALA A 39 -8.43 1.76 3.42
N ARG A 40 -7.29 1.11 3.72
CA ARG A 40 -5.96 1.63 3.39
C ARG A 40 -5.77 1.82 1.89
N ARG A 41 -6.16 0.84 1.07
CA ARG A 41 -6.09 0.94 -0.40
C ARG A 41 -6.97 2.07 -0.93
N MET A 42 -8.18 2.21 -0.41
CA MET A 42 -9.09 3.30 -0.80
C MET A 42 -8.51 4.66 -0.44
N ARG A 43 -7.93 4.80 0.76
CA ARG A 43 -7.28 6.05 1.17
C ARG A 43 -6.08 6.39 0.30
N LEU A 44 -5.27 5.40 -0.08
CA LEU A 44 -4.16 5.61 -1.02
C LEU A 44 -4.67 6.04 -2.41
N LYS A 45 -5.78 5.47 -2.87
CA LYS A 45 -6.41 5.86 -4.14
C LYS A 45 -6.93 7.30 -4.11
N GLU A 46 -7.51 7.75 -3.00
CA GLU A 46 -7.91 9.15 -2.83
C GLU A 46 -6.72 10.13 -2.91
N LEU A 47 -5.53 9.68 -2.52
CA LEU A 47 -4.29 10.45 -2.62
C LEU A 47 -3.62 10.35 -4.00
N SER A 48 -4.02 9.36 -4.82
CA SER A 48 -3.51 9.21 -6.19
C SER A 48 -3.97 10.40 -7.04
N GLY A 49 -3.02 11.20 -7.54
CA GLY A 49 -3.25 12.49 -8.20
C GLY A 49 -2.82 13.72 -7.39
N GLN A 50 -2.56 13.57 -6.08
CA GLN A 50 -1.98 14.63 -5.23
C GLN A 50 -0.48 14.43 -4.96
N VAL A 51 0.02 13.22 -5.20
CA VAL A 51 1.45 12.96 -5.16
C VAL A 51 2.08 13.55 -6.41
N LYS A 52 2.73 14.72 -6.26
CA LYS A 52 3.67 15.20 -7.27
C LYS A 52 4.77 14.15 -7.40
N MET A 53 4.81 13.44 -8.52
CA MET A 53 6.05 12.79 -8.93
C MET A 53 7.05 13.93 -9.17
N GLU A 54 8.13 13.95 -8.40
CA GLU A 54 9.27 14.75 -8.81
C GLU A 54 9.79 14.16 -10.11
N GLU A 55 9.68 14.92 -11.20
CA GLU A 55 10.29 14.58 -12.48
C GLU A 55 11.81 14.83 -12.41
N ASN A 56 12.49 14.08 -11.54
CA ASN A 56 13.94 14.12 -11.40
C ASN A 56 14.66 13.42 -12.56
N TRP A 57 13.94 12.94 -13.58
CA TRP A 57 14.54 12.26 -14.72
C TRP A 57 15.42 13.21 -15.54
N GLN A 58 15.05 14.49 -15.66
CA GLN A 58 15.87 15.49 -16.37
C GLN A 58 17.17 15.79 -15.63
N SER A 59 17.13 15.92 -14.30
CA SER A 59 18.34 16.15 -13.51
C SER A 59 19.26 14.93 -13.47
N LEU A 60 18.69 13.72 -13.54
CA LEU A 60 19.45 12.48 -13.70
C LEU A 60 20.09 12.38 -15.08
N GLU A 61 19.37 12.74 -16.15
CA GLU A 61 19.89 12.76 -17.53
C GLU A 61 21.02 13.78 -17.70
N GLU A 62 20.87 14.98 -17.14
CA GLU A 62 21.93 16.00 -17.15
C GLU A 62 23.18 15.56 -16.38
N ALA A 63 23.01 14.82 -15.28
CA ALA A 63 24.13 14.29 -14.51
C ALA A 63 24.88 13.22 -15.31
N GLU A 64 24.17 12.30 -15.97
CA GLU A 64 24.78 11.28 -16.82
C GLU A 64 25.50 11.87 -18.03
N MET A 65 24.94 12.89 -18.68
CA MET A 65 25.61 13.59 -19.79
C MET A 65 26.91 14.29 -19.34
N ARG A 66 26.92 14.92 -18.15
CA ARG A 66 28.14 15.54 -17.60
C ARG A 66 29.22 14.52 -17.25
N GLU A 67 28.85 13.33 -16.77
CA GLU A 67 29.80 12.25 -16.50
C GLU A 67 30.43 11.70 -17.80
N GLN A 68 29.67 11.61 -18.89
CA GLN A 68 30.17 11.18 -20.20
C GLN A 68 31.10 12.21 -20.86
N ASP A 69 30.77 13.51 -20.74
CA ASP A 69 31.62 14.59 -21.24
C ASP A 69 32.94 14.70 -20.43
N GLY A 70 32.89 14.43 -19.12
CA GLY A 70 34.08 14.40 -18.25
C GLY A 70 35.01 13.21 -18.47
N SER A 71 34.47 12.06 -18.91
CA SER A 71 35.27 10.85 -19.20
C SER A 71 35.96 10.88 -20.57
N SER A 72 35.60 11.82 -21.45
CA SER A 72 36.18 11.94 -22.80
C SER A 72 37.46 12.79 -22.83
N GLY A 73 37.91 13.32 -21.69
CA GLY A 73 39.00 14.29 -21.60
C GLY A 73 40.34 13.79 -21.03
N ASP A 74 40.43 12.56 -20.52
CA ASP A 74 41.65 12.10 -19.81
C ASP A 74 42.25 10.82 -20.41
N SER A 75 42.57 10.88 -21.70
CA SER A 75 43.48 9.92 -22.34
C SER A 75 44.23 10.55 -23.51
N ALA A 76 45.12 11.52 -23.21
CA ALA A 76 46.31 11.82 -24.02
C ALA A 76 47.20 12.85 -23.31
N GLY A 77 48.40 12.43 -22.87
CA GLY A 77 49.46 13.33 -22.40
C GLY A 77 50.46 12.67 -21.47
#